data_AF-W1XKV0-F1
#
_entry.id   AF-W1XKV0-F1
#
_cell.length_a   1.000
_cell.length_b   1.000
_cell.length_c   1.000
_cell.angle_alpha   90.00
_cell.angle_beta   90.00
_cell.angle_gamma   90.00
#
_symmetry.space_group_name_H-M   'P 1'
#
loop_
_entity.id
_entity.type
_entity.pdbx_description
1 polymer ?
#
loop_
_entity_poly.entity_id
_entity_poly.type
_entity_poly.pdbx_seq_one_letter_code
_entity_poly.pdbx_strand_id
1 'polypeptide(L)' 'FSFIQQAMADGLRNVLIIHGKGRDDKSHANIVRSYVARWLTEFDDVQAYCAALPHHGGSGACYVALRKTAQA' A
#
# COMPACT_ATOMS: atom_id res chain seq x y z
N PHE A 1 -2.58 -12.33 -2.49
CA PHE A 1 -1.91 -11.06 -2.19
C PHE A 1 -0.49 -11.31 -1.63
N SER A 2 0.43 -11.71 -2.51
CA SER A 2 1.75 -12.23 -2.07
C SER A 2 2.60 -11.19 -1.31
N PHE A 3 2.62 -9.93 -1.78
CA PHE A 3 3.47 -8.89 -1.21
C PHE A 3 3.18 -8.57 0.27
N ILE A 4 1.90 -8.35 0.63
CA ILE A 4 1.53 -8.04 2.02
C ILE A 4 1.80 -9.25 2.93
N GLN A 5 1.50 -10.46 2.46
CA GLN A 5 1.78 -11.69 3.22
C GLN A 5 3.28 -11.87 3.47
N GLN A 6 4.12 -11.65 2.45
CA GLN A 6 5.57 -11.72 2.59
C GLN A 6 6.09 -10.64 3.55
N ALA A 7 5.61 -9.39 3.41
CA ALA A 7 6.03 -8.29 4.30
C ALA A 7 5.71 -8.58 5.78
N MET A 8 4.56 -9.20 6.06
CA MET A 8 4.20 -9.64 7.41
C MET A 8 5.08 -10.80 7.89
N ALA A 9 5.39 -11.77 7.02
CA ALA A 9 6.29 -12.87 7.33
C ALA A 9 7.72 -12.39 7.64
N ASP A 10 8.18 -11.35 6.94
CA ASP A 10 9.47 -10.70 7.16
C ASP A 10 9.47 -9.74 8.37
N GLY A 11 8.34 -9.59 9.08
CA GLY A 11 8.21 -8.72 10.24
C GLY A 11 8.27 -7.22 9.92
N LEU A 12 8.02 -6.83 8.66
CA LEU A 12 7.99 -5.43 8.25
C LEU A 12 6.78 -4.72 8.86
N ARG A 13 7.01 -3.53 9.39
CA ARG A 13 5.96 -2.69 9.99
C ARG A 13 5.37 -1.68 9.03
N ASN A 14 6.12 -1.32 8.00
CA ASN A 14 5.69 -0.33 7.01
C ASN A 14 6.17 -0.79 5.63
N VAL A 15 5.32 -0.61 4.63
CA VAL A 15 5.66 -0.85 3.22
C VAL A 15 5.22 0.32 2.35
N LEU A 16 5.85 0.44 1.19
CA LEU A 16 5.52 1.42 0.17
C LEU A 16 4.94 0.69 -1.04
N ILE A 17 3.74 1.07 -1.47
CA ILE A 17 3.12 0.52 -2.68
C ILE A 17 3.13 1.60 -3.76
N ILE A 18 3.76 1.31 -4.90
CA ILE A 18 3.82 2.22 -6.05
C ILE A 18 2.78 1.76 -7.08
N HIS A 19 1.69 2.52 -7.19
CA HIS A 19 0.62 2.26 -8.16
C HIS A 19 0.70 3.15 -9.42
N GLY A 20 1.63 4.11 -9.42
CA GLY A 20 1.84 5.07 -10.50
C GLY A 20 0.92 6.27 -10.43
N LYS A 21 1.24 7.30 -11.22
CA LYS A 21 0.47 8.56 -11.31
C LYS A 21 -0.44 8.54 -12.53
N GLY A 22 -1.73 8.73 -12.31
CA GLY A 22 -2.71 8.89 -13.38
C GLY A 22 -2.71 10.32 -13.95
N ARG A 23 -2.97 10.47 -15.26
CA ARG A 23 -3.22 11.79 -15.88
C ARG A 23 -4.68 12.21 -15.79
N ASP A 24 -5.58 11.25 -15.64
CA ASP A 24 -7.03 11.39 -15.52
C ASP A 24 -7.59 10.25 -14.67
N ASP A 25 -8.86 10.35 -14.24
CA ASP A 25 -9.50 9.39 -13.34
C ASP A 25 -9.66 7.97 -13.93
N LYS A 26 -9.73 7.85 -15.26
CA LYS A 26 -9.90 6.57 -15.96
C LYS A 26 -8.57 5.92 -16.36
N SER A 27 -7.45 6.62 -16.13
CA SER A 27 -6.12 6.06 -16.39
C SER A 27 -5.87 4.80 -15.56
N HIS A 28 -5.10 3.88 -16.15
CA HIS A 28 -4.75 2.61 -15.52
C HIS A 28 -4.21 2.79 -14.10
N ALA A 29 -3.33 3.78 -13.88
CA ALA A 29 -2.77 4.06 -12.56
C ALA A 29 -3.83 4.47 -11.51
N ASN A 30 -4.86 5.22 -11.90
CA ASN A 30 -5.95 5.58 -10.98
C ASN A 30 -6.89 4.41 -10.68
N ILE A 31 -7.10 3.53 -11.67
CA ILE A 31 -7.83 2.27 -11.47
C ILE A 31 -7.06 1.38 -10.47
N VAL A 32 -5.75 1.20 -10.67
CA VAL A 32 -4.90 0.44 -9.74
C VAL A 32 -4.90 1.07 -8.36
N ARG A 33 -4.75 2.40 -8.23
CA ARG A 33 -4.85 3.12 -6.95
C ARG A 33 -6.17 2.81 -6.22
N SER A 34 -7.28 2.82 -6.94
CA SER A 34 -8.61 2.57 -6.37
C SER A 34 -8.76 1.13 -5.89
N TYR A 35 -8.26 0.16 -6.65
CA TYR A 35 -8.24 -1.24 -6.22
C TYR A 35 -7.32 -1.47 -5.02
N VAL A 36 -6.11 -0.89 -5.02
CA VAL A 36 -5.17 -0.98 -3.89
C VAL A 36 -5.82 -0.42 -2.63
N ALA A 37 -6.47 0.76 -2.70
CA ALA A 37 -7.17 1.35 -1.56
C ALA A 37 -8.23 0.41 -0.99
N ARG A 38 -9.04 -0.23 -1.84
CA ARG A 38 -10.04 -1.21 -1.42
C ARG A 38 -9.39 -2.46 -0.81
N TRP A 39 -8.42 -3.07 -1.48
CA TRP A 39 -7.78 -4.30 -1.01
C TRP A 39 -7.07 -4.11 0.32
N LEU A 40 -6.45 -2.95 0.56
CA LEU A 40 -5.81 -2.67 1.85
C LEU A 40 -6.79 -2.71 3.02
N THR A 41 -8.07 -2.36 2.81
CA THR A 41 -9.10 -2.46 3.86
C THR A 41 -9.60 -3.88 4.11
N GLU A 42 -9.29 -4.83 3.21
CA GLU A 42 -9.67 -6.24 3.34
C GLU A 42 -8.67 -7.03 4.22
N PHE A 43 -7.55 -6.43 4.66
CA PHE A 43 -6.58 -7.05 5.57
C PHE A 43 -6.72 -6.53 7.00
N ASP A 44 -7.01 -7.44 7.94
CA ASP A 44 -7.07 -7.12 9.38
C ASP A 44 -5.74 -6.62 9.96
N ASP A 45 -4.62 -6.99 9.31
CA ASP A 45 -3.27 -6.60 9.69
C ASP A 45 -2.84 -5.24 9.14
N VAL A 46 -3.59 -4.65 8.21
CA VAL A 46 -3.33 -3.28 7.76
C VAL A 46 -3.94 -2.31 8.77
N GLN A 47 -3.09 -1.51 9.41
CA GLN A 47 -3.50 -0.55 10.43
C GLN A 47 -3.94 0.79 9.82
N ALA A 48 -3.22 1.25 8.81
CA ALA A 48 -3.46 2.52 8.13
C ALA A 48 -2.73 2.59 6.79
N TYR A 49 -3.16 3.49 5.90
CA TYR A 49 -2.41 3.87 4.72
C TYR A 49 -2.63 5.35 4.36
N CYS A 50 -1.63 5.97 3.73
CA CYS A 50 -1.70 7.36 3.28
C CYS A 50 -0.83 7.59 2.04
N ALA A 51 -1.05 8.68 1.31
CA ALA A 51 -0.23 9.03 0.16
C ALA A 51 1.24 9.22 0.57
N ALA A 52 2.17 8.78 -0.28
CA ALA A 52 3.59 8.90 -0.02
C ALA A 52 4.07 10.36 -0.15
N LEU A 53 5.21 10.67 0.47
CA LEU A 53 5.89 11.95 0.24
C LEU A 53 6.42 12.04 -1.20
N PRO A 54 6.63 13.26 -1.75
CA PRO A 54 7.08 13.44 -3.13
C PRO A 54 8.36 12.64 -3.48
N HIS A 55 9.34 12.59 -2.57
CA HIS A 55 10.60 11.85 -2.78
C HIS A 55 10.43 10.32 -2.74
N HIS A 56 9.29 9.82 -2.26
CA HIS A 56 8.92 8.40 -2.27
C HIS A 56 7.81 8.09 -3.29
N GLY A 57 7.49 9.02 -4.20
CA GLY A 57 6.54 8.82 -5.30
C GLY A 57 5.28 9.69 -5.25
N GLY A 58 5.04 10.41 -4.15
CA GLY A 58 3.91 11.34 -4.04
C GLY A 58 2.56 10.65 -4.28
N SER A 59 1.69 11.30 -5.07
CA SER A 59 0.39 10.76 -5.49
C SER A 59 0.44 9.45 -6.29
N GLY A 60 1.63 8.95 -6.63
CA GLY A 60 1.81 7.68 -7.33
C GLY A 60 2.13 6.50 -6.41
N ALA A 61 2.20 6.73 -5.10
CA ALA A 61 2.49 5.71 -4.13
C ALA A 61 1.77 5.97 -2.79
N CYS A 62 1.66 4.94 -1.96
CA CYS A 62 1.14 5.04 -0.60
C CYS A 62 2.01 4.30 0.41
N TYR A 63 2.15 4.89 1.60
CA TYR A 63 2.63 4.18 2.77
C TYR A 63 1.51 3.32 3.34
N VAL A 64 1.87 2.13 3.80
CA VAL A 64 0.96 1.21 4.48
C VAL A 64 1.62 0.78 5.79
N ALA A 65 0.93 0.99 6.89
CA ALA A 65 1.32 0.52 8.21
C ALA A 65 0.73 -0.88 8.47
N LEU A 66 1.59 -1.84 8.77
CA LEU A 66 1.23 -3.24 9.06
C LEU A 66 1.35 -3.51 10.55
N ARG A 67 0.44 -4.33 11.09
CA ARG A 67 0.48 -4.81 12.46
C ARG A 67 1.74 -5.66 12.63
N LYS A 68 2.51 -5.39 13.70
CA LYS A 68 3.60 -6.28 14.07
C LYS A 68 3.00 -7.60 14.55
N THR A 69 3.28 -8.68 13.84
CA THR A 69 2.98 -10.04 14.29
C THR A 69 3.86 -10.36 15.51
N ALA A 70 3.27 -11.01 16.52
CA ALA A 70 3.93 -11.31 17.80
C ALA A 70 5.08 -12.33 17.68
N GLN A 71 5.28 -12.89 16.48
CA GLN A 71 6.29 -13.89 16.20
C GLN A 71 7.59 -13.18 15.81
N ALA A 72 8.33 -12.72 16.82
CA ALA A 72 9.73 -12.30 16.75
C ALA A 72 10.45 -12.81 17.99
#